data_AF-L8N2Y5-F1
#
_entry.id   AF-L8N2Y5-F1
#
_cell.length_a   1.000
_cell.length_b   1.000
_cell.length_c   1.000
_cell.angle_alpha   90.00
_cell.angle_beta   90.00
_cell.angle_gamma   90.00
#
_symmetry.space_group_name_H-M   'P 1'
#
loop_
_entity.id
_entity.type
_entity.pdbx_description
1 polymer ?
#
loop_
_entity_poly.entity_id
_entity_poly.type
_entity_poly.pdbx_seq_one_letter_code
_entity_poly.pdbx_strand_id
1 'polypeptide(L)' 'MIILSLSEVQITNFSTPWGAEKGICYLGKTFLPINVHANHQEAIAACRRDLDLGMLSIILDDGDRITLCWYFSESFD' A
#
# COMPACT_ATOMS: atom_id res chain seq x y z
N MET A 1 -5.10 4.66 -9.54
CA MET A 1 -4.44 5.38 -8.44
C MET A 1 -5.50 5.76 -7.42
N ILE A 2 -5.36 5.28 -6.18
CA ILE A 2 -6.28 5.57 -5.06
C ILE A 2 -5.40 6.12 -3.93
N ILE A 3 -5.83 7.22 -3.32
CA ILE A 3 -5.23 7.81 -2.13
C ILE A 3 -6.24 7.64 -1.01
N LEU A 4 -5.82 7.04 0.09
CA LEU A 4 -6.65 6.75 1.25
C LEU A 4 -6.05 7.41 2.48
N SER A 5 -6.91 7.88 3.36
CA SER A 5 -6.55 8.26 4.72
C SER A 5 -6.56 7.05 5.65
N LEU A 6 -5.86 7.16 6.78
CA LEU A 6 -5.85 6.11 7.81
C LEU A 6 -7.25 5.72 8.32
N SER A 7 -8.21 6.64 8.31
CA SER A 7 -9.58 6.37 8.75
C SER A 7 -10.39 5.53 7.76
N GLU A 8 -9.92 5.37 6.53
CA GLU A 8 -10.59 4.62 5.46
C GLU A 8 -10.12 3.16 5.34
N VAL A 9 -9.13 2.76 6.13
CA VAL A 9 -8.48 1.45 6.04
C VAL A 9 -8.44 0.72 7.37
N GLN A 10 -8.37 -0.61 7.32
CA GLN A 10 -8.08 -1.42 8.50
C GLN A 10 -6.62 -1.82 8.49
N ILE A 11 -5.87 -1.36 9.48
CA ILE A 11 -4.49 -1.80 9.71
C ILE A 11 -4.52 -3.16 10.42
N THR A 12 -3.79 -4.14 9.90
CA THR A 12 -3.64 -5.44 10.55
C THR A 12 -2.27 -6.06 10.26
N ASN A 13 -1.89 -7.05 11.05
CA ASN A 13 -0.68 -7.82 10.83
C ASN A 13 -1.02 -9.02 9.93
N PHE A 14 -0.21 -9.22 8.90
CA PHE A 14 -0.33 -10.31 7.94
C PHE A 14 0.86 -11.25 8.08
N SER A 15 0.61 -12.55 7.93
CA SER A 15 1.70 -13.53 7.80
C SER A 15 2.19 -13.52 6.36
N THR A 16 3.44 -13.16 6.16
CA THR A 16 4.10 -13.16 4.85
C THR A 16 5.26 -14.14 4.85
N PRO A 17 5.80 -14.54 3.68
CA PRO A 17 7.02 -15.36 3.61
C PRO A 17 8.23 -14.77 4.34
N TRP A 18 8.23 -13.45 4.60
CA TRP A 18 9.30 -12.75 5.30
C TRP A 18 9.03 -12.57 6.80
N GLY A 19 7.88 -13.05 7.30
CA GLY A 19 7.44 -12.91 8.68
C GLY A 19 6.14 -12.15 8.81
N ALA A 20 5.80 -11.77 10.05
CA ALA A 20 4.63 -10.97 10.33
C ALA A 20 4.88 -9.50 9.92
N GLU A 21 4.14 -9.02 8.93
CA GLU A 21 4.27 -7.67 8.40
C GLU A 21 3.00 -6.86 8.68
N LYS A 22 3.16 -5.57 8.95
CA LYS A 22 2.04 -4.66 9.17
C LYS A 22 1.55 -4.15 7.83
N GLY A 23 0.29 -4.41 7.49
CA GLY A 23 -0.33 -3.97 6.23
C GLY A 23 -1.66 -3.29 6.45
N ILE A 24 -2.33 -3.00 5.33
CA ILE A 24 -3.70 -2.48 5.31
C ILE A 24 -4.61 -3.38 4.50
N CYS A 25 -5.85 -3.53 4.96
CA CYS A 25 -6.93 -4.13 4.22
C CYS A 25 -7.84 -3.03 3.66
N TYR A 26 -8.05 -3.03 2.35
CA TYR A 26 -8.97 -2.13 1.66
C TYR A 26 -9.80 -2.91 0.65
N LEU A 27 -11.13 -2.82 0.75
CA LEU A 27 -12.09 -3.57 -0.08
C LEU A 27 -11.81 -5.09 -0.11
N GLY A 28 -11.41 -5.66 1.03
CA GLY A 28 -11.09 -7.09 1.16
C GLY A 28 -9.78 -7.51 0.49
N LYS A 29 -8.94 -6.55 0.06
CA LYS A 29 -7.62 -6.80 -0.51
C LYS A 29 -6.54 -6.34 0.47
N THR A 30 -5.49 -7.15 0.57
CA THR A 30 -4.31 -6.87 1.40
C THR A 30 -3.31 -6.03 0.63
N PHE A 31 -2.79 -4.98 1.27
CA PHE A 31 -1.69 -4.18 0.76
C PHE A 31 -0.60 -4.05 1.81
N LEU A 32 0.65 -4.20 1.38
CA LEU A 32 1.83 -4.09 2.24
C LEU A 32 2.58 -2.79 1.92
N PRO A 33 3.04 -2.05 2.95
CA PRO A 33 3.83 -0.84 2.76
C PRO A 33 5.19 -1.20 2.17
N ILE A 34 5.59 -0.50 1.11
CA ILE A 34 6.87 -0.75 0.43
C ILE A 34 7.81 0.45 0.46
N ASN A 35 7.27 1.67 0.53
CA ASN A 35 8.07 2.87 0.56
C ASN A 35 7.33 4.01 1.25
N VAL A 36 8.09 4.96 1.81
CA VAL A 36 7.57 6.18 2.41
C VAL A 36 8.10 7.37 1.62
N HIS A 37 7.23 8.27 1.26
CA HIS A 37 7.52 9.46 0.47
C HIS A 37 7.35 10.72 1.30
N ALA A 38 8.15 11.75 0.96
CA ALA A 38 8.10 13.03 1.66
C ALA A 38 6.87 13.87 1.29
N ASN A 39 6.26 13.61 0.13
CA ASN A 39 5.13 14.37 -0.40
C ASN A 39 4.28 13.53 -1.36
N HIS A 40 3.08 14.03 -1.64
CA HIS A 40 2.10 13.38 -2.52
C HIS A 40 2.61 13.23 -3.96
N GLN A 41 3.38 14.20 -4.45
CA GLN A 41 3.84 14.20 -5.83
C GLN A 41 4.80 13.02 -6.11
N GLU A 42 5.70 12.73 -5.17
CA GLU A 42 6.60 11.57 -5.26
C GLU A 42 5.84 10.25 -5.18
N ALA A 43 4.89 10.13 -4.25
CA ALA A 43 4.08 8.93 -4.11
C ALA A 43 3.21 8.68 -5.35
N ILE A 44 2.61 9.73 -5.92
CA ILE A 44 1.83 9.68 -7.16
C ILE A 44 2.72 9.25 -8.33
N ALA A 45 3.93 9.80 -8.44
CA ALA A 45 4.86 9.43 -9.49
C ALA A 45 5.29 7.95 -9.37
N ALA A 46 5.51 7.45 -8.15
CA ALA A 46 5.82 6.05 -7.91
C ALA A 46 4.65 5.13 -8.24
N CYS A 47 3.44 5.44 -7.77
CA CYS A 47 2.22 4.70 -8.08
C CYS A 47 1.93 4.67 -9.59
N ARG A 48 2.25 5.75 -10.31
CA ARG A 48 2.13 5.78 -11.78
C ARG A 48 3.11 4.80 -12.44
N ARG A 49 4.36 4.75 -11.99
CA ARG A 49 5.33 3.75 -12.49
C ARG A 49 4.87 2.33 -12.21
N ASP A 50 4.31 2.07 -11.02
CA ASP A 50 3.75 0.76 -10.70
C ASP A 50 2.63 0.37 -11.67
N LEU A 51 1.74 1.31 -11.97
CA LEU A 51 0.66 1.12 -12.93
C LEU A 51 1.19 0.85 -14.35
N ASP A 52 2.23 1.57 -14.78
CA ASP A 52 2.89 1.36 -16.07
C ASP A 52 3.52 -0.06 -16.17
N LEU A 53 3.85 -0.67 -15.03
CA LEU A 53 4.33 -2.05 -14.92
C LEU A 53 3.21 -3.08 -14.69
N GLY A 54 1.95 -2.65 -14.69
CA GLY A 54 0.78 -3.52 -14.45
C GLY A 54 0.59 -3.93 -12.98
N MET A 55 1.29 -3.27 -12.06
CA MET A 55 1.15 -3.51 -10.62
C MET A 55 0.00 -2.66 -10.04
N LEU A 56 -0.67 -3.21 -9.03
CA LEU A 56 -1.68 -2.49 -8.27
C LEU A 56 -1.04 -1.93 -7.00
N SER A 57 -1.04 -0.60 -6.87
CA SER A 57 -0.61 0.08 -5.65
C SER A 57 -1.58 1.19 -5.24
N ILE A 58 -1.56 1.50 -3.94
CA ILE A 58 -2.36 2.56 -3.32
C ILE A 58 -1.46 3.43 -2.46
N ILE A 59 -1.88 4.68 -2.29
CA ILE A 59 -1.18 5.62 -1.42
C ILE A 59 -1.99 5.74 -0.13
N LEU A 60 -1.32 5.53 1.00
CA LEU A 60 -1.86 5.76 2.33
C LEU A 60 -1.28 7.07 2.87
N ASP A 61 -2.12 8.07 3.08
CA ASP A 61 -1.76 9.33 3.73
C ASP A 61 -2.20 9.28 5.20
N ASP A 62 -1.23 9.26 6.12
CA ASP A 62 -1.49 9.30 7.56
C ASP A 62 -1.47 10.72 8.15
N GLY A 63 -1.25 11.75 7.32
CA GLY A 63 -1.11 13.15 7.71
C GLY A 63 0.33 13.56 8.05
N ASP A 64 1.15 12.63 8.54
CA ASP A 64 2.58 12.86 8.83
C ASP A 64 3.50 12.22 7.78
N ARG A 65 3.00 11.19 7.08
CA ARG A 65 3.73 10.32 6.17
C ARG A 65 2.81 9.84 5.06
N ILE A 66 3.40 9.72 3.88
CA ILE A 66 2.72 9.25 2.69
C ILE A 66 3.37 7.93 2.30
N THR A 67 2.65 6.84 2.51
CA THR A 67 3.15 5.48 2.31
C THR A 67 2.59 4.91 1.02
N LEU A 68 3.46 4.37 0.16
CA LEU A 68 3.04 3.59 -0.98
C LEU A 68 2.88 2.13 -0.53
N CYS A 69 1.73 1.54 -0.82
CA CYS A 69 1.41 0.17 -0.48
C CYS A 69 1.15 -0.63 -1.74
N TRP A 70 1.82 -1.77 -1.88
CA TRP A 70 1.61 -2.71 -2.99
C TRP A 70 0.54 -3.74 -2.66
N TYR A 71 -0.26 -4.09 -3.65
CA TYR A 71 -1.19 -5.19 -3.53
C TYR A 71 -0.42 -6.49 -3.29
N PHE A 72 -0.74 -7.16 -2.20
CA PHE A 72 -0.21 -8.46 -1.85
C PHE A 72 -1.29 -9.51 -2.11
N SER A 73 -1.11 -10.28 -3.17
CA SER A 73 -2.00 -11.40 -3.47
C SER A 73 -1.66 -12.56 -2.55
N GLU A 74 -2.54 -12.91 -1.63
CA GLU A 74 -2.43 -14.09 -0.75
C GLU A 74 -2.66 -15.41 -1.50
N SER A 75 -2.33 -15.50 -2.79
CA SER A 75 -2.46 -16.72 -3.57
C SER A 75 -1.20 -17.56 -3.39
N PHE A 76 -1.01 -18.09 -2.19
CA PHE A 76 -0.12 -19.23 -1.96
C PHE A 76 -0.99 -20.48 -1.82
N ASP A 77 -1.53 -20.94 -2.96
CA ASP A 77 -1.97 -22.34 -3.11
C ASP A 77 -0.79 -23.18 -3.61
#